data_AF-A0A7K4HNK3-F1
#
_entry.id   AF-A0A7K4HNK3-F1
#
_cell.length_a   1.000
_cell.length_b   1.000
_cell.length_c   1.000
_cell.angle_alpha   90.00
_cell.angle_beta   90.00
_cell.angle_gamma   90.00
#
_symmetry.space_group_name_H-M   'P 1'
#
loop_
_entity.id
_entity.type
_entity.pdbx_description
1 polymer ?
#
loop_
_entity_poly.entity_id
_entity_poly.type
_entity_poly.pdbx_seq_one_letter_code
_entity_poly.pdbx_strand_id
1 'polypeptide(L)'
;MRGAHLLLAGLAALCIVLLAAQAASPLLWTAADAAATVAERDLSVAAKMNADKAESVMPLMQDILSQSGTIVLSVKVKDWESAQRDLERYAEMTQSMSNLVVSLDLSETDVQDFSSRSRENVEALRTLVNGTQRFEEIKELQIEYRNKDDPGKLYSIIYEGEALRDELSQAYTSYAGQKEQVADIGRKYERDTTAYEESVDGYKEIVEEVAEVQVREVSASAPVLPPPAISIFLTPEEARYGETVQVRGLLATGEDGAGVDLYVDSRLSANATTADGRYEFVYTIGRLRTGTHLVYVQSGRSVSDLAQFSVLSSPSEITLAAKANVTAGLAACTGRLTAPGRGVPGAEVAIFVDGNATAWARTAANGAYEIEVPLEPGHYAIKAVFAGEGFPLEPAESQELEVTIIDPFGLIKTALTALAAVSVGLIAGFAYLRRSRRKAPEVQPPAAEEEEAPVEEEEEIQKPPEPTGPLSPLDEAALLWERFALAAGRRFAIRNPRSKTPREVAAALAETPVADAAGAFARLYERVRYAGIACGEDEVGELRALYQAVAGG
;
A
#
# COMPACT_ATOMS: atom_id res chain seq x y z
N MET A 1 15.72 -72.19 58.80
CA MET A 1 16.21 -71.93 57.42
C MET A 1 15.10 -71.64 56.40
N ARG A 2 13.90 -72.24 56.47
CA ARG A 2 12.82 -71.98 55.48
C ARG A 2 12.23 -70.56 55.47
N GLY A 3 12.18 -69.87 56.61
CA GLY A 3 11.63 -68.50 56.70
C GLY A 3 12.52 -67.42 56.05
N ALA A 4 13.84 -67.57 56.13
CA ALA A 4 14.79 -66.62 55.54
C ALA A 4 14.78 -66.68 54.00
N HIS A 5 14.62 -67.87 53.42
CA HIS A 5 14.51 -68.03 51.97
C HIS A 5 13.18 -67.50 51.40
N LEU A 6 12.09 -67.56 52.18
CA LEU A 6 10.80 -66.98 51.79
C LEU A 6 10.83 -65.45 51.83
N LEU A 7 11.48 -64.86 52.82
CA LEU A 7 11.69 -63.40 52.90
C LEU A 7 12.58 -62.90 51.75
N LEU A 8 13.64 -63.64 51.41
CA LEU A 8 14.55 -63.27 50.33
C LEU A 8 13.87 -63.43 48.95
N ALA A 9 13.05 -64.46 48.77
CA ALA A 9 12.25 -64.63 47.56
C ALA A 9 11.17 -63.54 47.42
N GLY A 10 10.54 -63.14 48.54
CA GLY A 10 9.58 -62.03 48.57
C GLY A 10 10.23 -60.68 48.22
N LEU A 11 11.41 -60.40 48.76
CA LEU A 11 12.19 -59.20 48.44
C LEU A 11 12.67 -59.19 46.98
N ALA A 12 13.10 -60.33 46.45
CA ALA A 12 13.49 -60.45 45.05
C ALA A 12 12.29 -60.20 44.11
N ALA A 13 11.11 -60.77 44.41
CA ALA A 13 9.89 -60.50 43.66
C ALA A 13 9.47 -59.02 43.75
N LEU A 14 9.57 -58.40 44.93
CA LEU A 14 9.29 -56.97 45.11
C LEU A 14 10.24 -56.10 44.29
N CYS A 15 11.54 -56.41 44.28
CA CYS A 15 12.52 -55.71 43.45
C CYS A 15 12.24 -55.87 41.95
N ILE A 16 11.81 -57.05 41.50
CA ILE A 16 11.46 -57.29 40.10
C ILE A 16 10.19 -56.51 39.71
N VAL A 17 9.18 -56.43 40.60
CA VAL A 17 7.97 -55.64 40.37
C VAL A 17 8.28 -54.13 40.36
N LEU A 18 9.16 -53.65 41.24
CA LEU A 18 9.60 -52.25 41.25
C LEU A 18 10.44 -51.91 40.01
N LEU A 19 11.28 -52.82 39.53
CA LEU A 19 12.03 -52.67 38.27
C LEU A 19 11.10 -52.70 37.05
N ALA A 20 10.06 -53.55 37.05
CA ALA A 20 9.06 -53.59 35.99
C ALA A 20 8.17 -52.33 35.97
N ALA A 21 7.85 -51.77 37.14
CA ALA A 21 7.11 -50.51 37.25
C ALA A 21 7.94 -49.30 36.75
N GLN A 22 9.26 -49.31 36.96
CA GLN A 22 10.19 -48.32 36.38
C GLN A 22 10.46 -48.56 34.88
N ALA A 23 10.42 -49.81 34.42
CA ALA A 23 10.61 -50.15 32.99
C ALA A 23 9.40 -49.79 32.11
N ALA A 24 8.21 -49.58 32.69
CA ALA A 24 7.02 -49.11 31.99
C ALA A 24 7.02 -47.58 31.73
N SER A 25 7.92 -46.85 32.39
CA SER A 25 8.20 -45.44 32.13
C SER A 25 9.71 -45.27 31.95
N PRO A 26 10.28 -45.67 30.80
CA PRO A 26 11.65 -45.32 30.54
C PRO A 26 11.67 -43.80 30.49
N LEU A 27 12.34 -43.16 31.45
CA LEU A 27 12.88 -41.82 31.27
C LEU A 27 13.99 -41.94 30.22
N LEU A 28 13.58 -42.23 28.98
CA LEU A 28 14.33 -41.87 27.81
C LEU A 28 14.38 -40.34 27.91
N TRP A 29 15.54 -39.85 28.31
CA TRP A 29 15.97 -38.52 27.98
C TRP A 29 15.99 -38.49 26.45
N THR A 30 14.82 -38.23 25.85
CA THR A 30 14.73 -38.05 24.41
C THR A 30 15.35 -36.69 24.14
N ALA A 31 16.13 -36.58 23.07
CA ALA A 31 16.65 -35.30 22.60
C ALA A 31 15.53 -34.27 22.27
N ALA A 32 14.25 -34.66 22.36
CA ALA A 32 13.10 -33.79 22.23
C ALA A 32 12.78 -32.98 23.51
N ASP A 33 13.16 -33.46 24.70
CA ASP A 33 12.87 -32.78 25.98
C ASP A 33 14.06 -31.99 26.55
N ALA A 34 15.23 -32.09 25.93
CA ALA A 34 16.28 -31.10 26.13
C ALA A 34 15.84 -29.84 25.38
N ALA A 35 15.29 -28.87 26.12
CA ALA A 35 15.05 -27.53 25.60
C ALA A 35 16.29 -27.10 24.81
N ALA A 36 16.13 -26.95 23.49
CA ALA A 36 17.20 -26.63 22.56
C ALA A 36 18.06 -25.53 23.18
N THR A 37 19.29 -25.88 23.55
CA THR A 37 20.20 -24.90 24.14
C THR A 37 20.44 -23.79 23.11
N VAL A 38 20.73 -22.55 23.55
CA VAL A 38 20.94 -21.41 22.64
C VAL A 38 21.91 -21.74 21.49
N ALA A 39 22.93 -22.57 21.77
CA ALA A 39 23.87 -23.06 20.76
C ALA A 39 23.25 -24.01 19.71
N GLU A 40 22.27 -24.83 20.08
CA GLU A 40 21.54 -25.75 19.20
C GLU A 40 20.51 -25.00 18.34
N ARG A 41 19.87 -23.96 18.89
CA ARG A 41 19.08 -22.98 18.11
C ARG A 41 19.95 -22.22 17.12
N ASP A 42 21.09 -21.68 17.54
CA ASP A 42 22.02 -20.96 16.64
C ASP A 42 22.55 -21.86 15.52
N LEU A 43 22.84 -23.13 15.79
CA LEU A 43 23.23 -24.11 14.76
C LEU A 43 22.08 -24.42 13.79
N SER A 44 20.82 -24.48 14.26
CA SER A 44 19.65 -24.68 13.40
C SER A 44 19.33 -23.45 12.54
N VAL A 45 19.55 -22.24 13.08
CA VAL A 45 19.40 -20.98 12.35
C VAL A 45 20.49 -20.84 11.29
N ALA A 46 21.76 -21.12 11.63
CA ALA A 46 22.87 -21.13 10.67
C ALA A 46 22.73 -22.25 9.62
N ALA A 47 22.10 -23.38 9.95
CA ALA A 47 21.80 -24.45 9.00
C ALA A 47 20.62 -24.10 8.07
N LYS A 48 19.61 -23.38 8.56
CA LYS A 48 18.45 -22.93 7.77
C LYS A 48 18.77 -21.69 6.93
N MET A 49 19.69 -20.84 7.37
CA MET A 49 20.13 -19.60 6.72
C MET A 49 21.44 -19.81 5.94
N ASN A 50 21.34 -20.06 4.63
CA ASN A 50 22.51 -20.09 3.74
C ASN A 50 22.75 -18.72 3.06
N ALA A 51 23.85 -18.59 2.32
CA ALA A 51 24.22 -17.32 1.67
C ALA A 51 23.13 -16.80 0.71
N ASP A 52 22.53 -17.68 -0.08
CA ASP A 52 21.49 -17.31 -1.06
C ASP A 52 20.20 -16.82 -0.39
N LYS A 53 19.79 -17.43 0.74
CA LYS A 53 18.64 -16.97 1.53
C LYS A 53 18.91 -15.64 2.22
N ALA A 54 20.13 -15.45 2.73
CA ALA A 54 20.55 -14.20 3.36
C ALA A 54 20.54 -13.03 2.35
N GLU A 55 20.91 -13.27 1.08
CA GLU A 55 20.84 -12.27 0.02
C GLU A 55 19.41 -11.75 -0.21
N SER A 56 18.39 -12.58 0.02
CA SER A 56 16.98 -12.21 -0.16
C SER A 56 16.37 -11.52 1.08
N VAL A 57 16.74 -11.97 2.28
CA VAL A 57 16.11 -11.53 3.55
C VAL A 57 16.77 -10.28 4.13
N MET A 58 18.10 -10.19 4.08
CA MET A 58 18.83 -9.16 4.82
C MET A 58 18.64 -7.73 4.27
N PRO A 59 18.53 -7.51 2.94
CA PRO A 59 18.18 -6.19 2.43
C PRO A 59 16.79 -5.74 2.89
N LEU A 60 15.80 -6.64 2.81
CA LEU A 60 14.43 -6.33 3.22
C LEU A 60 14.33 -6.05 4.73
N MET A 61 15.12 -6.74 5.55
CA MET A 61 15.23 -6.45 6.99
C MET A 61 15.78 -5.04 7.22
N GLN A 62 16.81 -4.64 6.47
CA GLN A 62 17.37 -3.29 6.55
C GLN A 62 16.33 -2.23 6.12
N ASP A 63 15.60 -2.49 5.04
CA ASP A 63 14.60 -1.56 4.53
C ASP A 63 13.45 -1.38 5.53
N ILE A 64 12.97 -2.46 6.15
CA ILE A 64 11.96 -2.40 7.22
C ILE A 64 12.46 -1.56 8.41
N LEU A 65 13.69 -1.82 8.89
CA LEU A 65 14.28 -1.06 10.00
C LEU A 65 14.47 0.43 9.68
N SER A 66 14.78 0.75 8.43
CA SER A 66 15.02 2.13 7.99
C SER A 66 13.71 2.90 7.83
N GLN A 67 12.70 2.25 7.23
CA GLN A 67 11.42 2.86 6.87
C GLN A 67 10.60 3.30 8.09
N SER A 68 10.71 2.61 9.23
CA SER A 68 10.05 3.05 10.47
C SER A 68 10.52 4.44 10.93
N GLY A 69 11.80 4.76 10.74
CA GLY A 69 12.35 6.09 11.02
C GLY A 69 11.73 7.17 10.13
N THR A 70 11.56 6.87 8.84
CA THR A 70 10.98 7.82 7.87
C THR A 70 9.51 8.10 8.16
N ILE A 71 8.72 7.10 8.57
CA ILE A 71 7.31 7.28 8.94
C ILE A 71 7.18 8.25 10.12
N VAL A 72 7.89 7.97 11.22
CA VAL A 72 7.82 8.79 12.44
C VAL A 72 8.31 10.21 12.17
N LEU A 73 9.38 10.36 11.36
CA LEU A 73 9.88 11.67 10.97
C LEU A 73 8.83 12.45 10.16
N SER A 74 8.19 11.81 9.17
CA SER A 74 7.14 12.42 8.34
C SER A 74 5.95 12.89 9.17
N VAL A 75 5.51 12.09 10.14
CA VAL A 75 4.47 12.47 11.12
C VAL A 75 4.92 13.70 11.92
N LYS A 76 6.15 13.70 12.42
CA LYS A 76 6.70 14.80 13.23
C LYS A 76 6.76 16.13 12.46
N VAL A 77 7.07 16.09 11.17
CA VAL A 77 7.06 17.28 10.31
C VAL A 77 5.69 17.58 9.68
N LYS A 78 4.65 16.80 10.05
CA LYS A 78 3.27 16.92 9.56
C LYS A 78 3.12 16.71 8.04
N ASP A 79 4.00 15.92 7.44
CA ASP A 79 3.87 15.45 6.06
C ASP A 79 3.05 14.17 6.02
N TRP A 80 1.72 14.32 6.08
CA TRP A 80 0.78 13.21 6.15
C TRP A 80 0.79 12.32 4.89
N GLU A 81 1.02 12.93 3.72
CA GLU A 81 1.05 12.20 2.46
C GLU A 81 2.26 11.27 2.40
N SER A 82 3.44 11.79 2.74
CA SER A 82 4.64 10.96 2.85
C SER A 82 4.51 9.91 3.94
N ALA A 83 4.01 10.27 5.13
CA ALA A 83 3.81 9.33 6.24
C ALA A 83 2.89 8.15 5.87
N GLN A 84 1.79 8.43 5.17
CA GLN A 84 0.84 7.39 4.73
C GLN A 84 1.46 6.49 3.66
N ARG A 85 2.11 7.07 2.65
CA ARG A 85 2.79 6.30 1.59
C ARG A 85 3.90 5.41 2.16
N ASP A 86 4.65 5.95 3.12
CA ASP A 86 5.72 5.25 3.80
C ASP A 86 5.21 4.13 4.71
N LEU A 87 4.05 4.33 5.35
CA LEU A 87 3.35 3.29 6.13
C LEU A 87 2.85 2.15 5.22
N GLU A 88 2.27 2.47 4.07
CA GLU A 88 1.84 1.48 3.07
C GLU A 88 3.04 0.65 2.59
N ARG A 89 4.15 1.31 2.24
CA ARG A 89 5.40 0.62 1.87
C ARG A 89 5.93 -0.26 3.01
N TYR A 90 5.91 0.22 4.25
CA TYR A 90 6.32 -0.57 5.41
C TYR A 90 5.44 -1.82 5.56
N ALA A 91 4.12 -1.68 5.44
CA ALA A 91 3.19 -2.80 5.49
C ALA A 91 3.48 -3.81 4.36
N GLU A 92 3.70 -3.35 3.13
CA GLU A 92 4.08 -4.21 1.99
C GLU A 92 5.39 -4.96 2.25
N MET A 93 6.43 -4.27 2.74
CA MET A 93 7.72 -4.90 3.04
C MET A 93 7.61 -5.95 4.15
N THR A 94 6.85 -5.66 5.21
CA THR A 94 6.62 -6.65 6.29
C THR A 94 5.85 -7.87 5.80
N GLN A 95 4.90 -7.69 4.87
CA GLN A 95 4.19 -8.80 4.24
C GLN A 95 5.10 -9.61 3.32
N SER A 96 5.92 -8.96 2.49
CA SER A 96 6.95 -9.62 1.68
C SER A 96 7.94 -10.40 2.55
N MET A 97 8.35 -9.85 3.70
CA MET A 97 9.21 -10.54 4.66
C MET A 97 8.53 -11.80 5.20
N SER A 98 7.24 -11.71 5.55
CA SER A 98 6.45 -12.86 6.00
C SER A 98 6.41 -13.96 4.94
N ASN A 99 6.24 -13.60 3.67
CA ASN A 99 6.24 -14.55 2.55
C ASN A 99 7.62 -15.20 2.33
N LEU A 100 8.71 -14.42 2.48
CA LEU A 100 10.07 -14.95 2.43
C LEU A 100 10.34 -15.92 3.59
N VAL A 101 9.88 -15.61 4.79
CA VAL A 101 10.03 -16.51 5.95
C VAL A 101 9.38 -17.87 5.68
N VAL A 102 8.18 -17.88 5.10
CA VAL A 102 7.47 -19.12 4.77
C VAL A 102 8.15 -19.86 3.62
N SER A 103 8.42 -19.17 2.49
CA SER A 103 8.97 -19.80 1.28
C SER A 103 10.39 -20.35 1.46
N LEU A 104 11.20 -19.72 2.30
CA LEU A 104 12.58 -20.12 2.57
C LEU A 104 12.70 -21.09 3.77
N ASP A 105 11.58 -21.54 4.33
CA ASP A 105 11.50 -22.40 5.53
C ASP A 105 12.30 -21.83 6.71
N LEU A 106 12.15 -20.52 6.93
CA LEU A 106 12.73 -19.79 8.07
C LEU A 106 11.76 -19.73 9.25
N SER A 107 10.72 -20.58 9.21
CA SER A 107 9.85 -20.81 10.36
C SER A 107 10.67 -21.38 11.51
N GLU A 108 10.41 -20.91 12.72
CA GLU A 108 11.14 -21.19 13.97
C GLU A 108 12.54 -20.54 14.06
N THR A 109 12.78 -19.46 13.33
CA THR A 109 14.03 -18.68 13.42
C THR A 109 13.78 -17.27 13.94
N ASP A 110 14.84 -16.59 14.38
CA ASP A 110 14.78 -15.19 14.78
C ASP A 110 14.25 -14.26 13.66
N VAL A 111 14.34 -14.67 12.39
CA VAL A 111 13.75 -13.90 11.26
C VAL A 111 12.23 -13.97 11.26
N GLN A 112 11.64 -15.10 11.66
CA GLN A 112 10.20 -15.18 11.89
C GLN A 112 9.78 -14.25 13.03
N ASP A 113 10.55 -14.24 14.13
CA ASP A 113 10.27 -13.37 15.27
C ASP A 113 10.34 -11.89 14.87
N PHE A 114 11.36 -11.51 14.08
CA PHE A 114 11.45 -10.19 13.46
C PHE A 114 10.21 -9.88 12.62
N SER A 115 9.85 -10.76 11.67
CA SER A 115 8.70 -10.56 10.77
C SER A 115 7.39 -10.41 11.54
N SER A 116 7.14 -11.25 12.56
CA SER A 116 5.93 -11.17 13.37
C SER A 116 5.84 -9.84 14.12
N ARG A 117 6.93 -9.41 14.76
CA ARG A 117 6.98 -8.17 15.51
C ARG A 117 6.91 -6.93 14.62
N SER A 118 7.55 -6.95 13.46
CA SER A 118 7.41 -5.88 12.46
C SER A 118 5.98 -5.77 11.94
N ARG A 119 5.24 -6.89 11.85
CA ARG A 119 3.81 -6.87 11.52
C ARG A 119 2.97 -6.23 12.62
N GLU A 120 3.25 -6.54 13.89
CA GLU A 120 2.61 -5.88 15.03
C GLU A 120 2.90 -4.36 15.05
N ASN A 121 4.11 -3.97 14.65
CA ASN A 121 4.49 -2.56 14.51
C ASN A 121 3.68 -1.80 13.45
N VAL A 122 3.15 -2.47 12.41
CA VAL A 122 2.29 -1.84 11.40
C VAL A 122 1.06 -1.20 12.05
N GLU A 123 0.43 -1.89 12.99
CA GLU A 123 -0.76 -1.38 13.67
C GLU A 123 -0.43 -0.16 14.52
N ALA A 124 0.66 -0.22 15.30
CA ALA A 124 1.09 0.92 16.11
C ALA A 124 1.46 2.14 15.26
N LEU A 125 2.21 1.95 14.17
CA LEU A 125 2.57 3.03 13.24
C LEU A 125 1.34 3.57 12.49
N ARG A 126 0.37 2.72 12.17
CA ARG A 126 -0.92 3.16 11.61
C ARG A 126 -1.70 4.02 12.60
N THR A 127 -1.73 3.63 13.87
CA THR A 127 -2.34 4.44 14.93
C THR A 127 -1.60 5.76 15.11
N LEU A 128 -0.27 5.77 15.02
CA LEU A 128 0.51 7.01 15.02
C LEU A 128 0.09 7.95 13.88
N VAL A 129 0.16 7.51 12.62
CA VAL A 129 -0.15 8.35 11.45
C VAL A 129 -1.58 8.87 11.52
N ASN A 130 -2.56 7.97 11.64
CA ASN A 130 -3.97 8.33 11.64
C ASN A 130 -4.38 9.10 12.89
N GLY A 131 -3.82 8.73 14.05
CA GLY A 131 -4.14 9.33 15.32
C GLY A 131 -3.59 10.74 15.44
N THR A 132 -2.32 10.97 15.07
CA THR A 132 -1.75 12.32 15.09
C THR A 132 -2.42 13.24 14.07
N GLN A 133 -2.73 12.75 12.86
CA GLN A 133 -3.50 13.54 11.89
C GLN A 133 -4.88 13.93 12.44
N ARG A 134 -5.62 12.96 13.01
CA ARG A 134 -6.93 13.23 13.60
C ARG A 134 -6.84 14.18 14.79
N PHE A 135 -5.76 14.11 15.57
CA PHE A 135 -5.53 15.02 16.68
C PHE A 135 -5.35 16.47 16.20
N GLU A 136 -4.66 16.68 15.08
CA GLU A 136 -4.54 18.01 14.47
C GLU A 136 -5.88 18.52 13.93
N GLU A 137 -6.69 17.66 13.29
CA GLU A 137 -8.07 18.02 12.91
C GLU A 137 -8.92 18.41 14.12
N ILE A 138 -8.80 17.67 15.22
CA ILE A 138 -9.49 17.95 16.48
C ILE A 138 -9.13 19.35 16.98
N LYS A 139 -7.86 19.74 16.94
CA LYS A 139 -7.41 21.09 17.35
C LYS A 139 -8.06 22.19 16.51
N GLU A 140 -8.15 21.99 15.20
CA GLU A 140 -8.84 22.94 14.31
C GLU A 140 -10.34 23.03 14.62
N LEU A 141 -10.99 21.89 14.82
CA LEU A 141 -12.42 21.81 15.18
C LEU A 141 -12.71 22.44 16.55
N GLN A 142 -11.80 22.30 17.53
CA GLN A 142 -11.95 22.97 18.84
C GLN A 142 -11.99 24.49 18.67
N ILE A 143 -11.11 25.06 17.84
CA ILE A 143 -11.09 26.50 17.55
C ILE A 143 -12.38 26.91 16.84
N GLU A 144 -12.82 26.14 15.85
CA GLU A 144 -14.05 26.42 15.09
C GLU A 144 -15.29 26.40 15.99
N TYR A 145 -15.48 25.35 16.78
CA TYR A 145 -16.66 25.20 17.63
C TYR A 145 -16.69 26.19 18.79
N ARG A 146 -15.52 26.60 19.29
CA ARG A 146 -15.42 27.72 20.24
C ARG A 146 -15.97 29.00 19.65
N ASN A 147 -15.66 29.30 18.39
CA ASN A 147 -16.14 30.50 17.71
C ASN A 147 -17.65 30.44 17.42
N LYS A 148 -18.22 29.24 17.29
CA LYS A 148 -19.65 29.02 17.01
C LYS A 148 -20.53 28.92 18.25
N ASP A 149 -19.96 28.95 19.46
CA ASP A 149 -20.68 28.80 20.74
C ASP A 149 -21.55 27.51 20.78
N ASP A 150 -20.98 26.40 20.29
CA ASP A 150 -21.62 25.07 20.29
C ASP A 150 -20.97 24.18 21.38
N PRO A 151 -21.43 24.26 22.65
CA PRO A 151 -20.76 23.62 23.78
C PRO A 151 -20.82 22.09 23.72
N GLY A 152 -21.82 21.50 23.05
CA GLY A 152 -21.93 20.04 22.91
C GLY A 152 -20.85 19.48 21.99
N LYS A 153 -20.67 20.11 20.82
CA LYS A 153 -19.60 19.75 19.89
C LYS A 153 -18.22 19.99 20.50
N LEU A 154 -18.04 21.10 21.22
CA LEU A 154 -16.79 21.39 21.90
C LEU A 154 -16.47 20.32 22.97
N TYR A 155 -17.46 19.92 23.78
CA TYR A 155 -17.28 18.89 24.80
C TYR A 155 -16.93 17.53 24.19
N SER A 156 -17.66 17.11 23.14
CA SER A 156 -17.37 15.86 22.41
C SER A 156 -15.97 15.83 21.83
N ILE A 157 -15.54 16.93 21.18
CA ILE A 157 -14.21 17.01 20.58
C ILE A 157 -13.10 17.00 21.64
N ILE A 158 -13.32 17.62 22.81
CA ILE A 158 -12.36 17.56 23.92
C ILE A 158 -12.18 16.11 24.39
N TYR A 159 -13.28 15.37 24.58
CA TYR A 159 -13.24 13.95 24.97
C TYR A 159 -12.66 13.05 23.87
N GLU A 160 -12.96 13.32 22.60
CA GLU A 160 -12.37 12.61 21.47
C GLU A 160 -10.83 12.78 21.46
N GLY A 161 -10.34 13.99 21.74
CA GLY A 161 -8.91 14.26 21.90
C GLY A 161 -8.29 13.51 23.09
N GLU A 162 -9.03 13.30 24.18
CA GLU A 162 -8.57 12.51 25.32
C GLU A 162 -8.50 11.01 25.02
N ALA A 163 -9.55 10.46 24.40
CA ALA A 163 -9.56 9.05 23.98
C ALA A 163 -8.42 8.76 22.98
N LEU A 164 -8.19 9.69 22.04
CA LEU A 164 -7.14 9.58 21.04
C LEU A 164 -5.73 9.67 21.65
N ARG A 165 -5.53 10.53 22.66
CA ARG A 165 -4.29 10.57 23.45
C ARG A 165 -4.02 9.22 24.10
N ASP A 166 -5.03 8.61 24.70
CA ASP A 166 -4.89 7.33 25.38
C ASP A 166 -4.60 6.19 24.39
N GLU A 167 -5.28 6.19 23.23
CA GLU A 167 -5.02 5.26 22.13
C GLU A 167 -3.57 5.38 21.60
N LEU A 168 -3.10 6.61 21.35
CA LEU A 168 -1.72 6.87 20.91
C LEU A 168 -0.68 6.41 21.95
N SER A 169 -0.96 6.63 23.24
CA SER A 169 -0.10 6.20 24.35
C SER A 169 -0.02 4.68 24.47
N GLN A 170 -1.15 3.99 24.30
CA GLN A 170 -1.21 2.53 24.30
C GLN A 170 -0.46 1.93 23.10
N ALA A 171 -0.67 2.48 21.90
CA ALA A 171 0.03 2.07 20.69
C ALA A 171 1.55 2.29 20.80
N TYR A 172 1.98 3.43 21.35
CA TYR A 172 3.38 3.68 21.68
C TYR A 172 3.94 2.65 22.65
N THR A 173 3.21 2.31 23.72
CA THR A 173 3.66 1.31 24.69
C THR A 173 3.90 -0.05 24.03
N SER A 174 3.02 -0.44 23.10
CA SER A 174 3.19 -1.67 22.32
C SER A 174 4.43 -1.58 21.42
N TYR A 175 4.55 -0.50 20.63
CA TYR A 175 5.70 -0.27 19.73
C TYR A 175 7.05 -0.25 20.45
N ALA A 176 7.13 0.51 21.55
CA ALA A 176 8.31 0.60 22.39
C ALA A 176 8.65 -0.74 23.07
N GLY A 177 7.64 -1.54 23.40
CA GLY A 177 7.81 -2.89 23.94
C GLY A 177 8.56 -3.83 23.00
N GLN A 178 8.49 -3.59 21.68
CA GLN A 178 9.18 -4.37 20.64
C GLN A 178 10.62 -3.89 20.39
N LYS A 179 11.04 -2.73 20.93
CA LYS A 179 12.33 -2.08 20.62
C LYS A 179 13.51 -3.01 20.79
N GLU A 180 13.63 -3.64 21.97
CA GLU A 180 14.78 -4.47 22.33
C GLU A 180 14.90 -5.69 21.41
N GLN A 181 13.82 -6.45 21.22
CA GLN A 181 13.90 -7.69 20.44
C GLN A 181 14.14 -7.43 18.95
N VAL A 182 13.46 -6.45 18.35
CA VAL A 182 13.65 -6.12 16.93
C VAL A 182 15.06 -5.59 16.67
N ALA A 183 15.58 -4.72 17.56
CA ALA A 183 16.93 -4.19 17.43
C ALA A 183 18.01 -5.26 17.68
N ASP A 184 17.82 -6.15 18.66
CA ASP A 184 18.76 -7.24 18.93
C ASP A 184 18.88 -8.20 17.74
N ILE A 185 17.76 -8.54 17.10
CA ILE A 185 17.76 -9.38 15.90
C ILE A 185 18.45 -8.65 14.74
N GLY A 186 18.14 -7.37 14.52
CA GLY A 186 18.82 -6.57 13.49
C GLY A 186 20.34 -6.54 13.69
N ARG A 187 20.79 -6.26 14.91
CA ARG A 187 22.23 -6.25 15.26
C ARG A 187 22.88 -7.62 15.12
N LYS A 188 22.18 -8.71 15.45
CA LYS A 188 22.65 -10.09 15.26
C LYS A 188 23.00 -10.38 13.79
N TYR A 189 22.26 -9.80 12.86
CA TYR A 189 22.50 -9.91 11.41
C TYR A 189 23.29 -8.73 10.82
N GLU A 190 24.01 -7.98 11.66
CA GLU A 190 24.84 -6.83 11.26
C GLU A 190 24.05 -5.78 10.43
N ARG A 191 22.77 -5.59 10.76
CA ARG A 191 21.94 -4.51 10.19
C ARG A 191 22.07 -3.25 11.02
N ASP A 192 21.92 -2.10 10.38
CA ASP A 192 21.85 -0.82 11.05
C ASP A 192 20.45 -0.62 11.65
N THR A 193 20.38 -0.55 12.99
CA THR A 193 19.13 -0.39 13.76
C THR A 193 18.90 1.05 14.22
N THR A 194 19.77 2.00 13.89
CA THR A 194 19.70 3.37 14.41
C THR A 194 18.38 4.04 14.05
N ALA A 195 17.96 3.98 12.78
CA ALA A 195 16.70 4.59 12.34
C ALA A 195 15.47 4.02 13.08
N TYR A 196 15.47 2.72 13.37
CA TYR A 196 14.40 2.08 14.13
C TYR A 196 14.42 2.51 15.61
N GLU A 197 15.58 2.51 16.25
CA GLU A 197 15.69 2.93 17.64
C GLU A 197 15.31 4.40 17.84
N GLU A 198 15.73 5.29 16.92
CA GLU A 198 15.33 6.69 16.86
C GLU A 198 13.83 6.85 16.59
N SER A 199 13.21 5.98 15.79
CA SER A 199 11.77 6.02 15.54
C SER A 199 10.94 5.80 16.81
N VAL A 200 11.42 4.95 17.73
CA VAL A 200 10.73 4.73 19.01
C VAL A 200 10.79 5.99 19.87
N ASP A 201 11.94 6.67 19.89
CA ASP A 201 12.12 7.90 20.64
C ASP A 201 11.32 9.06 20.01
N GLY A 202 11.26 9.13 18.67
CA GLY A 202 10.44 10.10 17.96
C GLY A 202 8.93 9.89 18.17
N TYR A 203 8.46 8.63 18.22
CA TYR A 203 7.06 8.34 18.58
C TYR A 203 6.78 8.85 19.99
N LYS A 204 7.66 8.55 20.96
CA LYS A 204 7.52 9.04 22.34
C LYS A 204 7.34 10.57 22.39
N GLU A 205 8.18 11.31 21.68
CA GLU A 205 8.10 12.78 21.63
C GLU A 205 6.73 13.26 21.10
N ILE A 206 6.19 12.62 20.06
CA ILE A 206 4.87 12.95 19.51
C ILE A 206 3.76 12.71 20.55
N VAL A 207 3.81 11.58 21.27
CA VAL A 207 2.83 11.26 22.33
C VAL A 207 2.91 12.26 23.47
N GLU A 208 4.12 12.66 23.87
CA GLU A 208 4.33 13.67 24.90
C GLU A 208 3.80 15.04 24.46
N GLU A 209 4.03 15.46 23.21
CA GLU A 209 3.47 16.70 22.64
C GLU A 209 1.94 16.68 22.66
N VAL A 210 1.32 15.58 22.19
CA VAL A 210 -0.13 15.39 22.20
C VAL A 210 -0.68 15.50 23.62
N ALA A 211 -0.03 14.85 24.59
CA ALA A 211 -0.45 14.89 25.99
C ALA A 211 -0.35 16.31 26.59
N GLU A 212 0.73 17.04 26.32
CA GLU A 212 0.92 18.42 26.79
C GLU A 212 -0.14 19.37 26.22
N VAL A 213 -0.40 19.29 24.91
CA VAL A 213 -1.42 20.09 24.23
C VAL A 213 -2.80 19.77 24.80
N GLN A 214 -3.13 18.50 24.98
CA GLN A 214 -4.43 18.10 25.51
C GLN A 214 -4.64 18.61 26.94
N VAL A 215 -3.65 18.50 27.82
CA VAL A 215 -3.74 19.03 29.20
C VAL A 215 -3.98 20.53 29.20
N ARG A 216 -3.30 21.28 28.33
CA ARG A 216 -3.45 22.72 28.20
C ARG A 216 -4.84 23.13 27.70
N GLU A 217 -5.34 22.45 26.67
CA GLU A 217 -6.64 22.76 26.05
C GLU A 217 -7.83 22.35 26.94
N VAL A 218 -7.77 21.17 27.56
CA VAL A 218 -8.80 20.70 28.52
C VAL A 218 -8.90 21.64 29.72
N SER A 219 -7.77 22.03 30.30
CA SER A 219 -7.72 22.87 31.51
C SER A 219 -8.17 24.31 31.25
N ALA A 220 -8.05 24.80 30.02
CA ALA A 220 -8.42 26.17 29.65
C ALA A 220 -9.88 26.30 29.14
N SER A 221 -10.51 25.20 28.73
CA SER A 221 -11.67 25.28 27.83
C SER A 221 -12.80 24.27 28.05
N ALA A 222 -12.77 23.42 29.10
CA ALA A 222 -13.89 22.50 29.35
C ALA A 222 -15.22 23.28 29.54
N PRO A 223 -16.17 23.20 28.59
CA PRO A 223 -17.41 23.95 28.69
C PRO A 223 -18.24 23.41 29.85
N VAL A 224 -18.79 24.31 30.66
CA VAL A 224 -19.82 23.94 31.64
C VAL A 224 -21.11 23.70 30.86
N LEU A 225 -21.42 22.43 30.59
CA LEU A 225 -22.69 22.08 29.98
C LEU A 225 -23.82 22.46 30.93
N PRO A 226 -24.89 23.13 30.45
CA PRO A 226 -26.11 23.26 31.24
C PRO A 226 -26.61 21.84 31.59
N PRO A 227 -27.24 21.64 32.76
CA PRO A 227 -27.71 20.32 33.16
C PRO A 227 -28.56 19.72 32.03
N PRO A 228 -28.29 18.46 31.63
CA PRO A 228 -28.85 17.89 30.41
C PRO A 228 -30.37 17.85 30.51
N ALA A 229 -31.03 18.67 29.69
CA ALA A 229 -32.48 18.59 29.48
C ALA A 229 -32.84 17.47 28.49
N ILE A 230 -31.87 16.65 28.10
CA ILE A 230 -32.04 15.48 27.23
C ILE A 230 -31.15 14.35 27.76
N SER A 231 -31.73 13.18 28.03
CA SER A 231 -30.99 12.01 28.51
C SER A 231 -30.61 11.09 27.35
N ILE A 232 -29.53 10.33 27.46
CA ILE A 232 -29.09 9.35 26.46
C ILE A 232 -28.81 7.99 27.11
N PHE A 233 -29.19 6.92 26.43
CA PHE A 233 -28.92 5.54 26.82
C PHE A 233 -28.55 4.73 25.57
N LEU A 234 -27.47 3.96 25.67
CA LEU A 234 -26.97 3.07 24.62
C LEU A 234 -27.25 1.61 25.00
N THR A 235 -27.61 0.78 24.02
CA THR A 235 -27.69 -0.68 24.20
C THR A 235 -27.51 -1.39 22.86
N PRO A 236 -26.58 -2.35 22.72
CA PRO A 236 -25.53 -2.73 23.68
C PRO A 236 -24.38 -1.70 23.76
N GLU A 237 -23.51 -1.83 24.76
CA GLU A 237 -22.27 -1.02 24.90
C GLU A 237 -21.11 -1.60 24.08
N GLU A 238 -21.26 -2.78 23.50
CA GLU A 238 -20.29 -3.39 22.59
C GLU A 238 -21.00 -3.84 21.33
N ALA A 239 -20.40 -3.60 20.17
CA ALA A 239 -20.97 -4.01 18.88
C ALA A 239 -19.89 -4.39 17.87
N ARG A 240 -20.24 -5.27 16.94
CA ARG A 240 -19.41 -5.73 15.82
C ARG A 240 -19.93 -5.20 14.49
N TYR A 241 -19.17 -5.43 13.43
CA TYR A 241 -19.57 -5.04 12.08
C TYR A 241 -20.97 -5.53 11.71
N GLY A 242 -21.82 -4.60 11.27
CA GLY A 242 -23.22 -4.80 10.90
C GLY A 242 -24.18 -5.01 12.07
N GLU A 243 -23.71 -5.09 13.31
CA GLU A 243 -24.60 -5.06 14.48
C GLU A 243 -25.14 -3.65 14.69
N THR A 244 -26.17 -3.54 15.52
CA THR A 244 -26.86 -2.27 15.76
C THR A 244 -26.77 -1.87 17.22
N VAL A 245 -26.45 -0.60 17.46
CA VAL A 245 -26.55 0.06 18.76
C VAL A 245 -27.83 0.88 18.78
N GLN A 246 -28.73 0.57 19.72
CA GLN A 246 -29.89 1.41 19.98
C GLN A 246 -29.47 2.62 20.82
N VAL A 247 -29.84 3.80 20.36
CA VAL A 247 -29.65 5.05 21.10
C VAL A 247 -31.01 5.62 21.42
N ARG A 248 -31.35 5.73 22.70
CA ARG A 248 -32.67 6.18 23.15
C ARG A 248 -32.57 7.16 24.29
N GLY A 249 -33.62 7.93 24.51
CA GLY A 249 -33.63 8.90 25.59
C GLY A 249 -34.92 9.67 25.73
N LEU A 250 -34.89 10.65 26.62
CA LEU A 250 -36.01 11.52 26.95
C LEU A 250 -35.58 12.97 26.82
N LEU A 251 -36.41 13.78 26.17
CA LEU A 251 -36.33 15.24 26.19
C LEU A 251 -37.18 15.75 27.35
N ALA A 252 -36.56 16.43 28.32
CA ALA A 252 -37.19 16.86 29.56
C ALA A 252 -38.35 17.87 29.36
N THR A 253 -38.39 18.57 28.22
CA THR A 253 -39.52 19.44 27.87
C THR A 253 -40.80 18.65 27.58
N GLY A 254 -40.69 17.36 27.24
CA GLY A 254 -41.81 16.51 26.84
C GLY A 254 -42.47 16.95 25.52
N GLU A 255 -41.79 17.78 24.73
CA GLU A 255 -42.30 18.29 23.46
C GLU A 255 -42.25 17.20 22.39
N ASP A 256 -43.36 17.02 21.67
CA ASP A 256 -43.47 16.09 20.54
C ASP A 256 -43.10 16.77 19.22
N GLY A 257 -42.46 16.01 18.33
CA GLY A 257 -42.00 16.51 17.03
C GLY A 257 -40.73 17.37 17.11
N ALA A 258 -40.09 17.47 18.28
CA ALA A 258 -38.80 18.14 18.42
C ALA A 258 -37.71 17.32 17.71
N GLY A 259 -36.88 17.99 16.91
CA GLY A 259 -35.77 17.35 16.20
C GLY A 259 -34.62 17.00 17.15
N VAL A 260 -34.17 15.75 17.09
CA VAL A 260 -33.03 15.23 17.82
C VAL A 260 -31.99 14.75 16.83
N ASP A 261 -30.78 15.24 16.96
CA ASP A 261 -29.63 14.85 16.15
C ASP A 261 -28.72 13.92 16.94
N LEU A 262 -28.35 12.79 16.33
CA LEU A 262 -27.38 11.84 16.87
C LEU A 262 -25.99 12.14 16.30
N TYR A 263 -25.02 12.30 17.19
CA TYR A 263 -23.62 12.45 16.83
C TYR A 263 -22.81 11.26 17.34
N VAL A 264 -21.97 10.70 16.46
CA VAL A 264 -20.96 9.69 16.80
C VAL A 264 -19.60 10.25 16.42
N ASP A 265 -18.65 10.27 17.35
CA ASP A 265 -17.32 10.88 17.21
C ASP A 265 -17.40 12.29 16.60
N SER A 266 -18.28 13.11 17.19
CA SER A 266 -18.50 14.51 16.80
C SER A 266 -19.02 14.72 15.36
N ARG A 267 -19.45 13.66 14.67
CA ARG A 267 -20.03 13.71 13.31
C ARG A 267 -21.52 13.39 13.36
N LEU A 268 -22.32 14.16 12.62
CA LEU A 268 -23.76 13.91 12.52
C LEU A 268 -24.00 12.54 11.86
N SER A 269 -24.65 11.63 12.57
CA SER A 269 -24.88 10.25 12.13
C SER A 269 -26.34 10.00 11.73
N ALA A 270 -27.29 10.57 12.46
CA ALA A 270 -28.72 10.40 12.19
C ALA A 270 -29.54 11.57 12.77
N ASN A 271 -30.78 11.71 12.29
CA ASN A 271 -31.79 12.59 12.87
C ASN A 271 -33.06 11.80 13.18
N ALA A 272 -33.77 12.20 14.23
CA ALA A 272 -35.04 11.65 14.67
C ALA A 272 -35.93 12.77 15.22
N THR A 273 -37.20 12.47 15.45
CA THR A 273 -38.12 13.38 16.14
C THR A 273 -38.66 12.73 17.39
N THR A 274 -38.96 13.53 18.41
CA THR A 274 -39.56 13.03 19.65
C THR A 274 -41.01 12.59 19.48
N ALA A 275 -41.40 11.54 20.22
CA ALA A 275 -42.77 11.09 20.41
C ALA A 275 -43.00 10.75 21.89
N ASP A 276 -43.99 11.36 22.52
CA ASP A 276 -44.20 11.41 23.98
C ASP A 276 -42.92 11.84 24.73
N GLY A 277 -42.21 12.83 24.17
CA GLY A 277 -40.90 13.27 24.67
C GLY A 277 -39.77 12.22 24.60
N ARG A 278 -40.00 11.05 23.98
CA ARG A 278 -38.98 10.01 23.76
C ARG A 278 -38.41 10.11 22.36
N TYR A 279 -37.14 9.76 22.20
CA TYR A 279 -36.52 9.57 20.89
C TYR A 279 -35.80 8.23 20.85
N GLU A 280 -35.61 7.69 19.64
CA GLU A 280 -34.90 6.44 19.39
C GLU A 280 -34.18 6.50 18.05
N PHE A 281 -32.96 5.97 18.03
CA PHE A 281 -32.15 5.73 16.84
C PHE A 281 -31.72 4.27 16.81
N VAL A 282 -31.59 3.74 15.60
CA VAL A 282 -30.94 2.44 15.35
C VAL A 282 -29.68 2.73 14.54
N TYR A 283 -28.52 2.72 15.21
CA TYR A 283 -27.23 2.97 14.58
C TYR A 283 -26.57 1.65 14.18
N THR A 284 -26.32 1.44 12.88
CA THR A 284 -25.68 0.21 12.40
C THR A 284 -24.17 0.42 12.26
N ILE A 285 -23.38 -0.46 12.86
CA ILE A 285 -21.92 -0.43 12.74
C ILE A 285 -21.54 -0.78 11.30
N GLY A 286 -20.97 0.18 10.58
CA GLY A 286 -20.51 0.01 9.20
C GLY A 286 -19.05 0.41 9.08
N ARG A 287 -18.82 1.62 8.57
CA ARG A 287 -17.49 2.20 8.42
C ARG A 287 -17.10 2.97 9.68
N LEU A 288 -16.63 2.23 10.68
CA LEU A 288 -16.19 2.75 11.98
C LEU A 288 -14.96 1.95 12.42
N ARG A 289 -13.97 2.57 13.07
CA ARG A 289 -12.76 1.85 13.51
C ARG A 289 -13.08 0.94 14.69
N THR A 290 -12.19 0.00 14.99
CA THR A 290 -12.23 -0.73 16.27
C THR A 290 -11.86 0.24 17.39
N GLY A 291 -12.47 0.09 18.58
CA GLY A 291 -12.17 0.92 19.73
C GLY A 291 -13.40 1.58 20.36
N THR A 292 -13.17 2.52 21.27
CA THR A 292 -14.23 3.23 21.98
C THR A 292 -14.72 4.42 21.14
N HIS A 293 -16.04 4.51 20.99
CA HIS A 293 -16.71 5.60 20.26
C HIS A 293 -17.58 6.42 21.18
N LEU A 294 -17.61 7.72 20.94
CA LEU A 294 -18.36 8.68 21.75
C LEU A 294 -19.67 9.03 21.05
N VAL A 295 -20.74 9.08 21.85
CA VAL A 295 -22.09 9.36 21.38
C VAL A 295 -22.72 10.42 22.25
N TYR A 296 -23.34 11.39 21.61
CA TYR A 296 -24.26 12.30 22.26
C TYR A 296 -25.41 12.64 21.32
N VAL A 297 -26.46 13.18 21.90
CA VAL A 297 -27.57 13.74 21.14
C VAL A 297 -27.74 15.21 21.43
N GLN A 298 -28.32 15.91 20.47
CA GLN A 298 -28.63 17.34 20.58
C GLN A 298 -30.05 17.61 20.11
N SER A 299 -30.76 18.47 20.84
CA SER A 299 -32.06 19.02 20.46
C SER A 299 -32.03 20.52 20.71
N GLY A 300 -31.88 21.32 19.65
CA GLY A 300 -31.67 22.76 19.76
C GLY A 300 -30.41 23.10 20.57
N ARG A 301 -30.60 23.72 21.75
CA ARG A 301 -29.50 24.05 22.68
C ARG A 301 -29.25 23.00 23.77
N SER A 302 -30.09 21.97 23.85
CA SER A 302 -29.95 20.90 24.83
C SER A 302 -29.03 19.82 24.29
N VAL A 303 -28.04 19.43 25.08
CA VAL A 303 -27.06 18.39 24.76
C VAL A 303 -27.13 17.35 25.87
N SER A 304 -27.06 16.06 25.51
CA SER A 304 -27.00 14.98 26.50
C SER A 304 -25.64 14.90 27.17
N ASP A 305 -25.54 14.07 28.20
CA ASP A 305 -24.25 13.53 28.63
C ASP A 305 -23.58 12.76 27.47
N LEU A 306 -22.25 12.56 27.56
CA LEU A 306 -21.56 11.65 26.66
C LEU A 306 -21.82 10.20 27.09
N ALA A 307 -22.24 9.40 26.13
CA ALA A 307 -22.29 7.96 26.25
C ALA A 307 -21.21 7.33 25.37
N GLN A 308 -20.79 6.12 25.68
CA GLN A 308 -19.75 5.42 24.95
C GLN A 308 -20.18 4.00 24.59
N PHE A 309 -19.71 3.51 23.45
CA PHE A 309 -19.78 2.10 23.09
C PHE A 309 -18.48 1.67 22.43
N SER A 310 -18.12 0.40 22.58
CA SER A 310 -16.93 -0.18 22.00
C SER A 310 -17.26 -0.96 20.74
N VAL A 311 -16.49 -0.72 19.69
CA VAL A 311 -16.57 -1.49 18.45
C VAL A 311 -15.49 -2.54 18.46
N LEU A 312 -15.89 -3.80 18.30
CA LEU A 312 -14.98 -4.95 18.30
C LEU A 312 -14.66 -5.38 16.86
N SER A 313 -13.38 -5.68 16.63
CA SER A 313 -12.92 -6.23 15.34
C SER A 313 -13.61 -7.54 15.04
N SER A 314 -13.99 -7.75 13.78
CA SER A 314 -14.64 -8.97 13.30
C SER A 314 -13.88 -9.60 12.13
N PRO A 315 -13.86 -10.94 12.02
CA PRO A 315 -13.21 -11.60 10.90
C PRO A 315 -13.88 -11.21 9.58
N SER A 316 -13.08 -11.09 8.54
CA SER A 316 -13.56 -10.88 7.17
C SER A 316 -13.01 -11.97 6.24
N GLU A 317 -13.77 -12.25 5.19
CA GLU A 317 -13.44 -13.24 4.17
C GLU A 317 -13.51 -12.58 2.81
N ILE A 318 -12.48 -12.78 1.99
CA ILE A 318 -12.44 -12.33 0.61
C ILE A 318 -12.26 -13.51 -0.35
N THR A 319 -13.07 -13.53 -1.40
CA THR A 319 -13.01 -14.53 -2.47
C THR A 319 -12.52 -13.88 -3.74
N LEU A 320 -11.83 -14.63 -4.59
CA LEU A 320 -11.39 -14.21 -5.91
C LEU A 320 -11.73 -15.30 -6.94
N ALA A 321 -12.18 -14.87 -8.10
CA ALA A 321 -12.31 -15.66 -9.32
C ALA A 321 -11.77 -14.81 -10.48
N ALA A 322 -10.80 -15.34 -11.21
CA ALA A 322 -10.18 -14.65 -12.33
C ALA A 322 -10.46 -15.37 -13.64
N LYS A 323 -10.75 -14.60 -14.69
CA LYS A 323 -10.94 -15.12 -16.06
C LYS A 323 -10.09 -14.34 -17.04
N ALA A 324 -9.21 -15.04 -17.76
CA ALA A 324 -8.44 -14.48 -18.85
C ALA A 324 -9.34 -14.05 -20.01
N ASN A 325 -9.26 -12.78 -20.40
CA ASN A 325 -9.79 -12.26 -21.64
C ASN A 325 -8.67 -12.15 -22.68
N VAL A 326 -8.45 -13.28 -23.36
CA VAL A 326 -7.35 -13.49 -24.32
C VAL A 326 -7.37 -12.48 -25.47
N THR A 327 -8.54 -11.97 -25.85
CA THR A 327 -8.67 -11.04 -26.98
C THR A 327 -8.33 -9.60 -26.60
N ALA A 328 -8.39 -9.26 -25.30
CA ALA A 328 -8.16 -7.92 -24.79
C ALA A 328 -6.84 -7.76 -24.00
N GLY A 329 -6.16 -8.87 -23.67
CA GLY A 329 -4.99 -8.81 -22.78
C GLY A 329 -5.37 -8.39 -21.35
N LEU A 330 -6.55 -8.80 -20.90
CA LEU A 330 -7.09 -8.43 -19.57
C LEU A 330 -7.36 -9.70 -18.77
N ALA A 331 -7.16 -9.65 -17.46
CA ALA A 331 -7.75 -10.59 -16.51
C ALA A 331 -8.94 -9.93 -15.83
N ALA A 332 -10.14 -10.47 -16.05
CA ALA A 332 -11.34 -10.06 -15.33
C ALA A 332 -11.37 -10.77 -13.98
N CYS A 333 -11.09 -10.02 -12.91
CA CYS A 333 -11.07 -10.47 -11.53
C CYS A 333 -12.38 -10.08 -10.85
N THR A 334 -13.09 -11.07 -10.32
CA THR A 334 -14.37 -10.88 -9.63
C THR A 334 -14.31 -11.56 -8.27
N GLY A 335 -15.04 -11.03 -7.31
CA GLY A 335 -15.07 -11.63 -5.99
C GLY A 335 -16.07 -10.99 -5.06
N ARG A 336 -16.06 -11.44 -3.81
CA ARG A 336 -16.88 -10.89 -2.73
C ARG A 336 -16.05 -10.75 -1.47
N LEU A 337 -16.19 -9.60 -0.82
CA LEU A 337 -15.74 -9.34 0.54
C LEU A 337 -16.95 -9.44 1.48
N THR A 338 -16.85 -10.31 2.47
CA THR A 338 -17.91 -10.55 3.45
C THR A 338 -17.39 -10.55 4.87
N ALA A 339 -18.25 -10.15 5.80
CA ALA A 339 -18.01 -10.22 7.24
C ALA A 339 -19.29 -10.76 7.89
N PRO A 340 -19.14 -11.70 8.85
CA PRO A 340 -20.07 -12.81 9.13
C PRO A 340 -21.24 -13.00 8.13
N GLY A 341 -20.91 -13.31 6.86
CA GLY A 341 -21.89 -13.60 5.80
C GLY A 341 -22.60 -12.38 5.19
N ARG A 342 -22.29 -11.16 5.64
CA ARG A 342 -22.82 -9.90 5.10
C ARG A 342 -21.81 -9.28 4.15
N GLY A 343 -22.29 -8.70 3.06
CA GLY A 343 -21.44 -7.91 2.17
C GLY A 343 -20.86 -6.70 2.87
N VAL A 344 -19.58 -6.41 2.64
CA VAL A 344 -18.93 -5.20 3.13
C VAL A 344 -18.96 -4.16 2.02
N PRO A 345 -19.78 -3.08 2.09
CA PRO A 345 -19.92 -2.13 1.01
C PRO A 345 -18.91 -0.99 1.08
N GLY A 346 -18.46 -0.52 -0.08
CA GLY A 346 -17.54 0.63 -0.20
C GLY A 346 -16.14 0.37 0.36
N ALA A 347 -15.79 -0.89 0.64
CA ALA A 347 -14.46 -1.31 1.04
C ALA A 347 -13.54 -1.40 -0.19
N GLU A 348 -12.30 -0.98 -0.03
CA GLU A 348 -11.29 -1.04 -1.08
C GLU A 348 -10.61 -2.40 -1.10
N VAL A 349 -10.57 -3.01 -2.28
CA VAL A 349 -9.94 -4.30 -2.54
C VAL A 349 -8.85 -4.08 -3.58
N ALA A 350 -7.65 -4.56 -3.27
CA ALA A 350 -6.51 -4.55 -4.17
C ALA A 350 -6.32 -5.92 -4.82
N ILE A 351 -5.97 -5.95 -6.10
CA ILE A 351 -5.50 -7.15 -6.81
C ILE A 351 -3.99 -7.08 -6.89
N PHE A 352 -3.36 -8.13 -6.37
CA PHE A 352 -1.93 -8.37 -6.47
C PHE A 352 -1.66 -9.37 -7.59
N VAL A 353 -0.68 -9.05 -8.43
CA VAL A 353 -0.18 -9.91 -9.51
C VAL A 353 1.30 -10.18 -9.25
N ASP A 354 1.67 -11.45 -9.13
CA ASP A 354 3.01 -11.91 -8.77
C ASP A 354 3.59 -11.19 -7.54
N GLY A 355 2.73 -10.89 -6.56
CA GLY A 355 3.09 -10.20 -5.32
C GLY A 355 3.06 -8.67 -5.36
N ASN A 356 2.72 -8.03 -6.49
CA ASN A 356 2.63 -6.56 -6.59
C ASN A 356 1.19 -6.07 -6.73
N ALA A 357 0.79 -5.09 -5.91
CA ALA A 357 -0.51 -4.42 -6.03
C ALA A 357 -0.61 -3.72 -7.39
N THR A 358 -1.55 -4.17 -8.23
CA THR A 358 -1.65 -3.75 -9.64
C THR A 358 -2.93 -2.97 -9.93
N ALA A 359 -4.02 -3.29 -9.23
CA ALA A 359 -5.31 -2.63 -9.45
C ALA A 359 -6.15 -2.60 -8.17
N TRP A 360 -7.09 -1.65 -8.08
CA TRP A 360 -7.96 -1.44 -6.94
C TRP A 360 -9.42 -1.26 -7.39
N ALA A 361 -10.37 -1.72 -6.58
CA ALA A 361 -11.76 -1.31 -6.72
C ALA A 361 -12.47 -1.28 -5.37
N ARG A 362 -13.65 -0.66 -5.39
CA ARG A 362 -14.55 -0.64 -4.23
C ARG A 362 -15.64 -1.68 -4.36
N THR A 363 -15.96 -2.31 -3.25
CA THR A 363 -17.06 -3.27 -3.17
C THR A 363 -18.41 -2.57 -3.29
N ALA A 364 -19.34 -3.23 -3.98
CA ALA A 364 -20.73 -2.81 -4.10
C ALA A 364 -21.51 -3.03 -2.78
N ALA A 365 -22.78 -2.61 -2.75
CA ALA A 365 -23.66 -2.75 -1.58
C ALA A 365 -23.74 -4.18 -1.01
N ASN A 366 -23.59 -5.19 -1.86
CA ASN A 366 -23.62 -6.60 -1.48
C ASN A 366 -22.22 -7.19 -1.22
N GLY A 367 -21.15 -6.39 -1.18
CA GLY A 367 -19.77 -6.84 -1.01
C GLY A 367 -19.09 -7.38 -2.27
N ALA A 368 -19.76 -7.41 -3.42
CA ALA A 368 -19.14 -7.85 -4.67
C ALA A 368 -18.18 -6.79 -5.21
N TYR A 369 -17.09 -7.22 -5.85
CA TYR A 369 -16.17 -6.36 -6.56
C TYR A 369 -15.79 -6.99 -7.91
N GLU A 370 -15.47 -6.13 -8.87
CA GLU A 370 -15.02 -6.51 -10.21
C GLU A 370 -13.91 -5.55 -10.64
N ILE A 371 -12.81 -6.12 -11.13
CA ILE A 371 -11.57 -5.42 -11.47
C ILE A 371 -11.03 -6.04 -12.76
N GLU A 372 -10.76 -5.22 -13.76
CA GLU A 372 -10.03 -5.65 -14.95
C GLU A 372 -8.56 -5.26 -14.81
N VAL A 373 -7.67 -6.26 -14.88
CA VAL A 373 -6.23 -6.05 -14.79
C VAL A 373 -5.60 -6.25 -16.16
N PRO A 374 -4.96 -5.23 -16.74
CA PRO A 374 -4.21 -5.39 -17.98
C PRO A 374 -2.94 -6.20 -17.72
N LEU A 375 -2.79 -7.29 -18.47
CA LEU A 375 -1.68 -8.22 -18.35
C LEU A 375 -1.12 -8.54 -19.73
N GLU A 376 0.20 -8.54 -19.83
CA GLU A 376 0.88 -9.01 -21.04
C GLU A 376 0.65 -10.53 -21.24
N PRO A 377 0.92 -11.09 -22.43
CA PRO A 377 0.92 -12.53 -22.61
C PRO A 377 1.94 -13.20 -21.67
N GLY A 378 1.46 -14.09 -20.79
CA GLY A 378 2.26 -14.64 -19.71
C GLY A 378 1.45 -15.54 -18.78
N HIS A 379 2.13 -16.10 -17.78
CA HIS A 379 1.53 -16.83 -16.66
C HIS A 379 1.71 -15.97 -15.42
N TYR A 380 0.64 -15.79 -14.65
CA TYR A 380 0.59 -14.89 -13.51
C TYR A 380 -0.13 -15.55 -12.34
N ALA A 381 0.39 -15.32 -11.13
CA ALA A 381 -0.30 -15.62 -9.89
C ALA A 381 -1.05 -14.37 -9.41
N ILE A 382 -2.35 -14.50 -9.19
CA ILE A 382 -3.24 -13.38 -8.82
C ILE A 382 -3.90 -13.65 -7.47
N LYS A 383 -3.89 -12.65 -6.58
CA LYS A 383 -4.62 -12.68 -5.31
C LYS A 383 -5.33 -11.36 -5.03
N ALA A 384 -6.41 -11.40 -4.26
CA ALA A 384 -7.13 -10.22 -3.80
C ALA A 384 -6.85 -9.97 -2.32
N VAL A 385 -6.65 -8.71 -1.95
CA VAL A 385 -6.29 -8.30 -0.58
C VAL A 385 -7.21 -7.16 -0.13
N PHE A 386 -7.71 -7.29 1.10
CA PHE A 386 -8.43 -6.26 1.82
C PHE A 386 -7.67 -5.90 3.10
N ALA A 387 -7.32 -4.63 3.25
CA ALA A 387 -6.47 -4.15 4.35
C ALA A 387 -7.22 -3.79 5.65
N GLY A 388 -8.56 -3.78 5.66
CA GLY A 388 -9.34 -3.43 6.85
C GLY A 388 -9.60 -1.94 7.06
N GLU A 389 -9.13 -1.04 6.18
CA GLU A 389 -9.07 0.39 6.49
C GLU A 389 -10.42 1.09 6.67
N GLY A 390 -10.60 1.70 7.85
CA GLY A 390 -11.82 2.40 8.23
C GLY A 390 -13.00 1.48 8.58
N PHE A 391 -12.78 0.17 8.60
CA PHE A 391 -13.76 -0.83 9.02
C PHE A 391 -13.29 -1.51 10.31
N PRO A 392 -14.21 -2.02 11.14
CA PRO A 392 -13.85 -2.81 12.31
C PRO A 392 -13.71 -4.29 11.90
N LEU A 393 -12.91 -4.51 10.87
CA LEU A 393 -12.74 -5.79 10.21
C LEU A 393 -11.26 -6.15 10.14
N GLU A 394 -10.96 -7.42 10.40
CA GLU A 394 -9.63 -7.97 10.20
C GLU A 394 -9.26 -7.94 8.71
N PRO A 395 -7.98 -7.68 8.36
CA PRO A 395 -7.49 -7.81 7.00
C PRO A 395 -7.73 -9.23 6.46
N ALA A 396 -7.97 -9.35 5.16
CA ALA A 396 -8.22 -10.64 4.51
C ALA A 396 -7.51 -10.74 3.16
N GLU A 397 -7.02 -11.95 2.86
CA GLU A 397 -6.44 -12.30 1.56
C GLU A 397 -7.21 -13.47 0.95
N SER A 398 -7.38 -13.46 -0.38
CA SER A 398 -8.00 -14.56 -1.09
C SER A 398 -7.01 -15.71 -1.29
N GLN A 399 -7.51 -16.86 -1.73
CA GLN A 399 -6.65 -17.86 -2.36
C GLN A 399 -5.97 -17.27 -3.60
N GLU A 400 -4.73 -17.69 -3.83
CA GLU A 400 -3.95 -17.34 -5.01
C GLU A 400 -4.40 -18.19 -6.22
N LEU A 401 -4.55 -17.55 -7.36
CA LEU A 401 -5.05 -18.16 -8.60
C LEU A 401 -4.08 -17.93 -9.76
N GLU A 402 -3.75 -19.00 -10.47
CA GLU A 402 -2.94 -18.96 -11.68
C GLU A 402 -3.80 -18.57 -12.89
N VAL A 403 -3.35 -17.56 -13.63
CA VAL A 403 -3.99 -17.07 -14.86
C VAL A 403 -2.98 -17.02 -15.99
N THR A 404 -3.37 -17.54 -17.16
CA THR A 404 -2.54 -17.49 -18.36
C THR A 404 -3.19 -16.62 -19.43
N ILE A 405 -2.46 -15.60 -19.87
CA ILE A 405 -2.82 -14.74 -21.00
C ILE A 405 -2.02 -15.20 -22.22
N ILE A 406 -2.70 -15.53 -23.32
CA ILE A 406 -2.07 -16.06 -24.54
C ILE A 406 -2.03 -14.95 -25.61
N ASP A 407 -0.95 -14.80 -26.36
CA ASP A 407 -0.89 -13.91 -27.54
C ASP A 407 -1.69 -14.55 -28.70
N PRO A 408 -2.87 -13.99 -29.10
CA PRO A 408 -3.66 -14.55 -30.17
C PRO A 408 -2.99 -14.45 -31.56
N PHE A 409 -1.97 -13.59 -31.74
CA PHE A 409 -1.30 -13.37 -33.03
C PHE A 409 0.13 -13.92 -33.09
N GLY A 410 0.67 -14.50 -32.01
CA GLY A 410 2.05 -15.00 -31.97
C GLY A 410 2.37 -16.05 -33.05
N LEU A 411 1.41 -16.93 -33.34
CA LEU A 411 1.53 -17.94 -34.41
C LEU A 411 1.35 -17.35 -35.83
N ILE A 412 0.56 -16.29 -35.98
CA ILE A 412 0.31 -15.66 -37.29
C ILE A 412 1.54 -14.85 -37.72
N LYS A 413 2.20 -14.17 -36.77
CA LYS A 413 3.46 -13.45 -37.02
C LYS A 413 4.57 -14.39 -37.48
N THR A 414 4.71 -15.56 -36.87
CA THR A 414 5.73 -16.56 -37.27
C THR A 414 5.42 -17.22 -38.62
N ALA A 415 4.15 -17.45 -38.94
CA ALA A 415 3.75 -17.95 -40.25
C ALA A 415 4.00 -16.93 -41.37
N LEU A 416 3.72 -15.63 -41.14
CA LEU A 416 3.96 -14.57 -42.12
C LEU A 416 5.44 -14.34 -42.39
N THR A 417 6.30 -14.40 -41.37
CA THR A 417 7.76 -14.27 -41.56
C THR A 417 8.35 -15.46 -42.32
N ALA A 418 7.85 -16.68 -42.06
CA ALA A 418 8.23 -17.86 -42.83
C ALA A 418 7.80 -17.75 -44.31
N LEU A 419 6.59 -17.23 -44.58
CA LEU A 419 6.11 -17.03 -45.95
C LEU A 419 6.90 -15.95 -46.71
N ALA A 420 7.31 -14.88 -46.00
CA ALA A 420 8.18 -13.84 -46.54
C ALA A 420 9.58 -14.38 -46.88
N ALA A 421 10.16 -15.25 -46.04
CA ALA A 421 11.45 -15.88 -46.32
C ALA A 421 11.39 -16.81 -47.55
N VAL A 422 10.31 -17.58 -47.70
CA VAL A 422 10.12 -18.47 -48.86
C VAL A 422 9.94 -17.68 -50.16
N SER A 423 9.19 -16.57 -50.12
CA SER A 423 8.99 -15.72 -51.30
C SER A 423 10.27 -15.01 -51.74
N VAL A 424 11.09 -14.50 -50.81
CA VAL A 424 12.42 -13.94 -51.13
C VAL A 424 13.35 -15.01 -51.74
N GLY A 425 13.33 -16.23 -51.20
CA GLY A 425 14.09 -17.36 -51.75
C GLY A 425 13.66 -17.74 -53.18
N LEU A 426 12.37 -17.74 -53.47
CA LEU A 426 11.83 -18.01 -54.81
C LEU A 426 12.16 -16.89 -55.80
N ILE A 427 12.10 -15.62 -55.39
CA ILE A 427 12.45 -14.47 -56.23
C ILE A 427 13.96 -14.47 -56.55
N ALA A 428 14.82 -14.76 -55.56
CA ALA A 428 16.26 -14.88 -55.75
C ALA A 428 16.64 -16.08 -56.64
N GLY A 429 15.97 -17.23 -56.46
CA GLY A 429 16.14 -18.42 -57.30
C GLY A 429 15.73 -18.17 -58.76
N PHE A 430 14.63 -17.45 -58.98
CA PHE A 430 14.15 -17.08 -60.31
C PHE A 430 15.10 -16.07 -61.00
N ALA A 431 15.62 -15.08 -60.28
CA ALA A 431 16.59 -14.12 -60.79
C ALA A 431 17.92 -14.77 -61.19
N TYR A 432 18.41 -15.75 -60.42
CA TYR A 432 19.63 -16.50 -60.74
C TYR A 432 19.49 -17.35 -62.01
N LEU A 433 18.35 -18.04 -62.17
CA LEU A 433 18.05 -18.81 -63.38
C LEU A 433 17.91 -17.92 -64.63
N ARG A 434 17.40 -16.69 -64.48
CA ARG A 434 17.27 -15.72 -65.58
C ARG A 434 18.62 -15.14 -66.02
N ARG A 435 19.57 -14.99 -65.08
CA ARG A 435 20.94 -14.48 -65.36
C ARG A 435 21.82 -15.52 -66.07
N SER A 436 21.62 -16.81 -65.79
CA SER A 436 22.33 -17.91 -66.47
C SER A 436 21.95 -18.09 -67.95
N ARG A 437 20.77 -17.60 -68.37
CA ARG A 437 20.27 -17.75 -69.75
C ARG A 437 20.56 -16.59 -70.70
N ARG A 438 21.21 -15.51 -70.27
CA ARG A 438 21.53 -14.37 -71.14
C ARG A 438 23.03 -14.15 -71.26
N LYS A 439 23.59 -14.73 -72.32
CA LYS A 439 24.87 -14.37 -72.95
C LYS A 439 24.75 -12.91 -73.44
N ALA A 440 25.76 -12.10 -73.15
CA ALA A 440 25.90 -10.71 -73.61
C ALA A 440 25.93 -10.65 -75.17
N PRO A 441 25.58 -9.51 -75.80
CA PRO A 441 26.49 -8.36 -75.79
C PRO A 441 25.82 -6.96 -75.65
N GLU A 442 26.74 -6.02 -75.48
CA GLU A 442 26.72 -4.58 -75.22
C GLU A 442 26.27 -3.71 -76.40
N VAL A 443 25.35 -2.76 -76.19
CA VAL A 443 25.13 -1.54 -77.02
C VAL A 443 24.57 -0.41 -76.14
N GLN A 444 25.08 0.81 -76.40
CA GLN A 444 24.89 2.11 -75.72
C GLN A 444 23.45 2.64 -75.64
N PRO A 445 23.19 3.61 -74.71
CA PRO A 445 21.86 4.03 -74.29
C PRO A 445 21.23 5.06 -75.24
N PRO A 446 19.89 5.14 -75.29
CA PRO A 446 19.29 6.46 -75.14
C PRO A 446 17.94 6.50 -74.42
N ALA A 447 17.67 7.74 -73.99
CA ALA A 447 16.38 8.37 -73.73
C ALA A 447 15.60 7.91 -72.48
N ALA A 448 15.70 8.78 -71.47
CA ALA A 448 14.74 8.89 -70.39
C ALA A 448 13.33 9.08 -70.96
N GLU A 449 12.44 8.16 -70.63
CA GLU A 449 11.02 8.43 -70.47
C GLU A 449 10.70 8.23 -68.99
N GLU A 450 10.09 9.25 -68.42
CA GLU A 450 9.65 9.34 -67.03
C GLU A 450 8.67 8.21 -66.71
N GLU A 451 9.07 7.31 -65.81
CA GLU A 451 8.11 6.58 -64.97
C GLU A 451 8.00 7.36 -63.66
N GLU A 452 6.82 7.93 -63.43
CA GLU A 452 6.44 8.61 -62.20
C GLU A 452 6.72 7.71 -60.99
N ALA A 453 7.65 8.17 -60.14
CA ALA A 453 7.76 7.65 -58.79
C ALA A 453 6.46 8.01 -58.03
N PRO A 454 5.94 7.12 -57.16
CA PRO A 454 4.87 7.52 -56.26
C PRO A 454 5.41 8.65 -55.39
N VAL A 455 4.68 9.76 -55.38
CA VAL A 455 4.89 10.89 -54.47
C VAL A 455 4.81 10.32 -53.05
N GLU A 456 5.94 10.24 -52.35
CA GLU A 456 5.92 10.18 -50.90
C GLU A 456 5.28 11.48 -50.43
N GLU A 457 4.10 11.39 -49.82
CA GLU A 457 3.49 12.50 -49.11
C GLU A 457 4.48 12.97 -48.04
N GLU A 458 5.18 14.08 -48.29
CA GLU A 458 5.81 14.85 -47.24
C GLU A 458 4.68 15.30 -46.30
N GLU A 459 4.55 14.65 -45.15
CA GLU A 459 3.74 15.17 -44.04
C GLU A 459 4.22 16.59 -43.75
N GLU A 460 3.41 17.57 -44.14
CA GLU A 460 3.66 18.98 -43.88
C GLU A 460 3.62 19.20 -42.36
N ILE A 461 4.79 19.22 -41.73
CA ILE A 461 4.94 19.36 -40.28
C ILE A 461 4.46 20.76 -39.87
N GLN A 462 3.20 20.86 -39.45
CA GLN A 462 2.64 22.08 -38.90
C GLN A 462 3.47 22.55 -37.68
N LYS A 463 3.98 23.78 -37.76
CA LYS A 463 4.61 24.47 -36.62
C LYS A 463 3.53 24.69 -35.55
N PRO A 464 3.81 24.43 -34.26
CA PRO A 464 2.84 24.67 -33.19
C PRO A 464 2.41 26.15 -33.16
N PRO A 465 1.14 26.46 -32.85
CA PRO A 465 0.71 27.84 -32.65
C PRO A 465 1.49 28.47 -31.49
N GLU A 466 1.93 29.72 -31.65
CA GLU A 466 2.59 30.45 -30.58
C GLU A 466 1.58 30.74 -29.45
N PRO A 467 1.94 30.45 -28.18
CA PRO A 467 1.06 30.72 -27.06
C PRO A 467 0.89 32.22 -26.85
N THR A 468 -0.35 32.69 -26.85
CA THR A 468 -0.74 34.06 -26.48
C THR A 468 -0.76 34.21 -24.96
N GLY A 469 0.38 34.58 -24.36
CA GLY A 469 0.51 34.95 -22.94
C GLY A 469 1.86 34.54 -22.33
N PRO A 470 2.26 35.12 -21.18
CA PRO A 470 3.48 34.69 -20.47
C PRO A 470 3.31 33.27 -19.95
N LEU A 471 4.19 32.37 -20.38
CA LEU A 471 4.20 30.96 -19.98
C LEU A 471 4.78 30.80 -18.57
N SER A 472 4.34 29.76 -17.85
CA SER A 472 5.07 29.30 -16.68
C SER A 472 6.43 28.72 -17.10
N PRO A 473 7.48 28.76 -16.25
CA PRO A 473 8.79 28.19 -16.59
C PRO A 473 8.71 26.72 -17.03
N LEU A 474 7.82 25.93 -16.41
CA LEU A 474 7.64 24.52 -16.75
C LEU A 474 6.97 24.32 -18.13
N ASP A 475 6.00 25.18 -18.48
CA ASP A 475 5.37 25.15 -19.81
C ASP A 475 6.34 25.63 -20.90
N GLU A 476 7.21 26.58 -20.57
CA GLU A 476 8.26 27.01 -21.48
C GLU A 476 9.30 25.91 -21.74
N ALA A 477 9.70 25.17 -20.69
CA ALA A 477 10.56 24.01 -20.84
C ALA A 477 9.93 22.92 -21.74
N ALA A 478 8.63 22.65 -21.60
CA ALA A 478 7.91 21.70 -22.44
C ALA A 478 7.85 22.14 -23.91
N LEU A 479 7.61 23.44 -24.16
CA LEU A 479 7.65 24.01 -25.50
C LEU A 479 9.05 23.94 -26.13
N LEU A 480 10.09 24.18 -25.33
CA LEU A 480 11.49 24.05 -25.76
C LEU A 480 11.83 22.62 -26.15
N TRP A 481 11.34 21.62 -25.41
CA TRP A 481 11.50 20.21 -25.76
C TRP A 481 10.85 19.85 -27.10
N GLU A 482 9.59 20.26 -27.34
CA GLU A 482 8.93 19.98 -28.62
C GLU A 482 9.68 20.60 -29.80
N ARG A 483 10.15 21.84 -29.62
CA ARG A 483 10.97 22.54 -30.63
C ARG A 483 12.31 21.85 -30.85
N PHE A 484 12.94 21.39 -29.77
CA PHE A 484 14.20 20.64 -29.82
C PHE A 484 14.04 19.34 -30.61
N ALA A 485 13.05 18.50 -30.29
CA ALA A 485 12.82 17.24 -30.98
C ALA A 485 12.57 17.44 -32.49
N LEU A 486 11.77 18.46 -32.85
CA LEU A 486 11.50 18.80 -34.25
C LEU A 486 12.70 19.38 -34.99
N ALA A 487 13.54 20.19 -34.33
CA ALA A 487 14.76 20.72 -34.92
C ALA A 487 15.80 19.62 -35.13
N ALA A 488 15.99 18.75 -34.13
CA ALA A 488 16.86 17.58 -34.20
C ALA A 488 16.42 16.61 -35.30
N GLY A 489 15.12 16.30 -35.38
CA GLY A 489 14.57 15.43 -36.42
C GLY A 489 14.79 15.96 -37.83
N ARG A 490 14.61 17.27 -38.05
CA ARG A 490 14.87 17.89 -39.36
C ARG A 490 16.35 17.91 -39.72
N ARG A 491 17.22 18.20 -38.77
CA ARG A 491 18.66 18.39 -39.03
C ARG A 491 19.42 17.08 -39.17
N PHE A 492 19.03 16.06 -38.42
CA PHE A 492 19.75 14.79 -38.32
C PHE A 492 18.93 13.58 -38.80
N ALA A 493 17.82 13.83 -39.52
CA ALA A 493 16.95 12.82 -40.13
C ALA A 493 16.43 11.75 -39.14
N ILE A 494 16.07 12.16 -37.92
CA ILE A 494 15.47 11.25 -36.93
C ILE A 494 14.01 10.99 -37.33
N ARG A 495 13.67 9.72 -37.56
CA ARG A 495 12.29 9.29 -37.87
C ARG A 495 11.37 9.49 -36.66
N ASN A 496 10.20 10.05 -36.90
CA ASN A 496 9.13 10.30 -35.92
C ASN A 496 9.64 10.92 -34.60
N PRO A 497 10.25 12.12 -34.64
CA PRO A 497 10.90 12.70 -33.45
C PRO A 497 9.92 13.02 -32.32
N ARG A 498 8.64 13.28 -32.64
CA ARG A 498 7.57 13.57 -31.65
C ARG A 498 7.14 12.36 -30.83
N SER A 499 7.32 11.15 -31.35
CA SER A 499 6.96 9.92 -30.63
C SER A 499 8.12 9.37 -29.79
N LYS A 500 9.25 10.08 -29.74
CA LYS A 500 10.46 9.67 -29.03
C LYS A 500 10.63 10.46 -27.74
N THR A 501 11.20 9.83 -26.73
CA THR A 501 11.56 10.47 -25.46
C THR A 501 12.83 11.33 -25.59
N PRO A 502 13.11 12.25 -24.64
CA PRO A 502 14.35 13.02 -24.59
C PRO A 502 15.61 12.17 -24.69
N ARG A 503 15.69 11.07 -23.93
CA ARG A 503 16.79 10.11 -24.02
C ARG A 503 16.90 9.42 -25.37
N GLU A 504 15.79 9.05 -26.00
CA GLU A 504 15.82 8.40 -27.31
C GLU A 504 16.28 9.35 -28.42
N VAL A 505 15.87 10.62 -28.36
CA VAL A 505 16.36 11.65 -29.30
C VAL A 505 17.85 11.93 -29.04
N ALA A 506 18.29 12.03 -27.79
CA ALA A 506 19.71 12.19 -27.46
C ALA A 506 20.56 10.99 -27.90
N ALA A 507 20.06 9.76 -27.72
CA ALA A 507 20.73 8.54 -28.18
C ALA A 507 20.85 8.48 -29.71
N ALA A 508 19.83 8.94 -30.44
CA ALA A 508 19.89 9.05 -31.90
C ALA A 508 20.93 10.08 -32.38
N LEU A 509 21.31 11.04 -31.52
CA LEU A 509 22.31 12.08 -31.79
C LEU A 509 23.70 11.74 -31.23
N ALA A 510 23.91 10.57 -30.64
CA ALA A 510 25.16 10.22 -29.96
C ALA A 510 26.40 10.29 -30.86
N GLU A 511 26.25 10.03 -32.15
CA GLU A 511 27.32 10.05 -33.16
C GLU A 511 27.42 11.39 -33.92
N THR A 512 26.81 12.45 -33.39
CA THR A 512 26.79 13.78 -34.03
C THR A 512 27.61 14.81 -33.24
N PRO A 513 28.04 15.92 -33.87
CA PRO A 513 28.79 16.99 -33.18
C PRO A 513 28.02 17.66 -32.03
N VAL A 514 26.72 17.40 -31.90
CA VAL A 514 25.83 17.98 -30.90
C VAL A 514 25.46 16.99 -29.79
N ALA A 515 26.09 15.81 -29.74
CA ALA A 515 25.80 14.73 -28.78
C ALA A 515 25.81 15.22 -27.33
N ASP A 516 26.83 16.00 -26.94
CA ASP A 516 26.97 16.51 -25.58
C ASP A 516 25.85 17.49 -25.20
N ALA A 517 25.50 18.40 -26.12
CA ALA A 517 24.42 19.36 -25.93
C ALA A 517 23.05 18.66 -25.87
N ALA A 518 22.82 17.66 -26.72
CA ALA A 518 21.59 16.88 -26.74
C ALA A 518 21.43 16.02 -25.47
N GLY A 519 22.51 15.39 -25.01
CA GLY A 519 22.51 14.63 -23.76
C GLY A 519 22.30 15.52 -22.53
N ALA A 520 22.90 16.71 -22.50
CA ALA A 520 22.69 17.69 -21.44
C ALA A 520 21.24 18.20 -21.43
N PHE A 521 20.68 18.51 -22.61
CA PHE A 521 19.29 18.95 -22.74
C PHE A 521 18.33 17.88 -22.20
N ALA A 522 18.48 16.63 -22.62
CA ALA A 522 17.61 15.54 -22.19
C ALA A 522 17.66 15.32 -20.66
N ARG A 523 18.86 15.33 -20.06
CA ARG A 523 19.03 15.17 -18.60
C ARG A 523 18.40 16.31 -17.82
N LEU A 524 18.59 17.55 -18.25
CA LEU A 524 18.05 18.73 -17.57
C LEU A 524 16.52 18.77 -17.68
N TYR A 525 15.98 18.56 -18.88
CA TYR A 525 14.55 18.57 -19.13
C TYR A 525 13.83 17.46 -18.34
N GLU A 526 14.36 16.24 -18.34
CA GLU A 526 13.75 15.14 -17.59
C GLU A 526 13.81 15.35 -16.08
N ARG A 527 14.87 15.99 -15.58
CA ARG A 527 15.00 16.30 -14.16
C ARG A 527 13.95 17.31 -13.71
N VAL A 528 13.71 18.33 -14.53
CA VAL A 528 12.70 19.36 -14.30
C VAL A 528 11.28 18.79 -14.47
N ARG A 529 11.04 17.93 -15.47
CA ARG A 529 9.70 17.43 -15.81
C ARG A 529 9.27 16.19 -15.03
N TYR A 530 10.20 15.29 -14.71
CA TYR A 530 9.89 13.97 -14.15
C TYR A 530 10.54 13.71 -12.80
N ALA A 531 11.61 14.43 -12.42
CA ALA A 531 12.28 14.24 -11.13
C ALA A 531 11.89 15.28 -10.05
N GLY A 532 10.83 16.06 -10.29
CA GLY A 532 10.22 16.93 -9.27
C GLY A 532 11.03 18.16 -8.85
N ILE A 533 12.07 18.55 -9.60
CA ILE A 533 12.84 19.77 -9.30
C ILE A 533 12.05 21.01 -9.75
N ALA A 534 11.99 22.03 -8.90
CA ALA A 534 11.36 23.30 -9.23
C ALA A 534 12.00 23.93 -10.49
N CYS A 535 11.17 24.21 -11.50
CA CYS A 535 11.61 24.87 -12.73
C CYS A 535 11.61 26.39 -12.53
N GLY A 536 12.78 27.02 -12.47
CA GLY A 536 12.95 28.47 -12.45
C GLY A 536 13.35 29.03 -13.80
N GLU A 537 13.56 30.36 -13.85
CA GLU A 537 14.03 31.04 -15.08
C GLU A 537 15.45 30.61 -15.49
N ASP A 538 16.27 30.18 -14.53
CA ASP A 538 17.64 29.75 -14.76
C ASP A 538 17.69 28.42 -15.54
N GLU A 539 16.89 27.43 -15.14
CA GLU A 539 16.81 26.13 -15.83
C GLU A 539 16.23 26.27 -17.25
N VAL A 540 15.24 27.15 -17.41
CA VAL A 540 14.68 27.48 -18.74
C VAL A 540 15.73 28.20 -19.61
N GLY A 541 16.52 29.10 -19.02
CA GLY A 541 17.64 29.77 -19.69
C GLY A 541 18.70 28.77 -20.18
N GLU A 542 19.05 27.79 -19.36
CA GLU A 542 20.00 26.74 -19.70
C GLU A 542 19.45 25.79 -20.79
N LEU A 543 18.18 25.36 -20.68
CA LEU A 543 17.51 24.61 -21.74
C LEU A 543 17.47 25.38 -23.06
N ARG A 544 17.25 26.70 -23.04
CA ARG A 544 17.24 27.54 -24.24
C ARG A 544 18.62 27.62 -24.90
N ALA A 545 19.69 27.73 -24.11
CA ALA A 545 21.06 27.73 -24.61
C ALA A 545 21.44 26.38 -25.25
N LEU A 546 21.09 25.27 -24.59
CA LEU A 546 21.30 23.91 -25.10
C LEU A 546 20.48 23.64 -26.37
N TYR A 547 19.23 24.12 -26.42
CA TYR A 547 18.42 24.08 -27.63
C TYR A 547 19.07 24.85 -28.78
N GLN A 548 19.59 26.05 -28.55
CA GLN A 548 20.28 26.83 -29.58
C GLN A 548 21.56 26.17 -30.06
N ALA A 549 22.30 25.45 -29.21
CA ALA A 549 23.48 24.71 -29.62
C ALA A 549 23.16 23.57 -30.61
N VAL A 550 21.97 22.96 -30.50
CA VAL A 550 21.51 21.89 -31.40
C VAL A 550 20.78 22.43 -32.63
N ALA A 551 19.97 23.47 -32.45
CA ALA A 551 19.15 24.06 -33.50
C ALA A 551 19.88 25.13 -34.35
N GLY A 552 20.93 25.77 -33.81
CA GLY A 552 21.55 26.99 -34.34
C GLY A 552 22.98 26.85 -34.89
N GLY A 553 23.48 25.64 -35.11
CA GLY A 553 24.76 25.40 -35.80
C GLY A 553 24.68 25.52 -37.32
#